data_AF-A0A937HUA3-F1
#
_entry.id   AF-A0A937HUA3-F1
#
_cell.length_a   1.000
_cell.length_b   1.000
_cell.length_c   1.000
_cell.angle_alpha   90.00
_cell.angle_beta   90.00
_cell.angle_gamma   90.00
#
_symmetry.space_group_name_H-M   'P 1'
#
loop_
_entity.id
_entity.type
_entity.pdbx_description
1 polymer ?
#
loop_
_entity_poly.entity_id
_entity_poly.type
_entity_poly.pdbx_seq_one_letter_code
_entity_poly.pdbx_strand_id
1 'polypeptide(L)'
;MNQINVVSASLLLLVSLFAGATSSLAQTEGWLRGPGVKAGKESTVVPTNCVESSDGSISCDTEIKNPASNTQARPYYNPFND
;
A
#
# COMPACT_ATOMS: atom_id res chain seq x y z
N MET A 1 18.11 -50.55 -0.53
CA MET A 1 17.09 -49.48 -0.54
C MET A 1 16.15 -49.68 -1.74
N ASN A 2 14.84 -49.60 -1.51
CA ASN A 2 13.84 -49.85 -2.55
C ASN A 2 13.81 -48.70 -3.59
N GLN A 3 14.04 -49.02 -4.87
CA GLN A 3 14.15 -48.05 -5.98
C GLN A 3 12.92 -47.13 -6.09
N ILE A 4 11.75 -47.63 -5.72
CA ILE A 4 10.46 -46.91 -5.73
C ILE A 4 10.48 -45.69 -4.78
N ASN A 5 11.15 -45.82 -3.63
CA ASN A 5 11.21 -44.72 -2.64
C ASN A 5 12.14 -43.58 -3.09
N VAL A 6 13.18 -43.90 -3.88
CA VAL A 6 14.14 -42.91 -4.39
C VAL A 6 13.51 -42.05 -5.51
N VAL A 7 12.70 -42.68 -6.37
CA VAL A 7 11.99 -41.98 -7.46
C VAL A 7 10.92 -41.03 -6.91
N SER A 8 10.14 -41.47 -5.90
CA SER A 8 9.10 -40.64 -5.27
C SER A 8 9.68 -39.40 -4.56
N ALA A 9 10.78 -39.58 -3.81
CA ALA A 9 11.45 -38.47 -3.14
C ALA A 9 12.00 -37.43 -4.14
N SER A 10 12.55 -37.88 -5.26
CA SER A 10 13.11 -37.01 -6.30
C SER A 10 12.03 -36.18 -7.00
N LEU A 11 10.85 -36.77 -7.22
CA LEU A 11 9.73 -36.08 -7.85
C LEU A 11 9.14 -34.99 -6.93
N LEU A 12 8.99 -35.29 -5.63
CA LEU A 12 8.52 -34.31 -4.64
C LEU A 12 9.48 -33.12 -4.51
N LEU A 13 10.80 -33.39 -4.56
CA LEU A 13 11.83 -32.36 -4.51
C LEU A 13 11.78 -31.44 -5.74
N LEU A 14 11.61 -32.01 -6.94
CA LEU A 14 11.44 -31.23 -8.17
C LEU A 14 10.21 -30.32 -8.12
N VAL A 15 9.06 -30.83 -7.67
CA VAL A 15 7.82 -30.03 -7.55
C VAL A 15 8.01 -28.85 -6.58
N SER A 16 8.72 -29.05 -5.47
CA SER A 16 9.00 -27.98 -4.51
C SER A 16 9.94 -26.88 -5.06
N LEU A 17 10.85 -27.21 -5.99
CA LEU A 17 11.72 -26.20 -6.61
C LEU A 17 10.97 -25.29 -7.61
N PHE A 18 9.94 -25.80 -8.29
CA PHE A 18 9.19 -25.02 -9.28
C PHE A 18 7.98 -24.27 -8.70
N ALA A 19 7.51 -24.63 -7.51
CA ALA A 19 6.36 -23.99 -6.87
C ALA A 19 6.66 -22.63 -6.22
N GLY A 20 7.94 -22.24 -6.05
CA GLY A 20 8.34 -21.08 -5.26
C GLY A 20 8.53 -19.75 -6.02
N ALA A 21 8.46 -19.76 -7.36
CA ALA A 21 8.76 -18.57 -8.16
C ALA A 21 7.48 -17.84 -8.62
N THR A 22 6.59 -17.51 -7.68
CA THR A 22 5.56 -16.50 -7.96
C THR A 22 6.24 -15.15 -7.93
N SER A 23 6.44 -14.52 -9.09
CA SER A 23 6.83 -13.12 -9.17
C SER A 23 5.80 -12.32 -8.36
N SER A 24 6.22 -11.71 -7.24
CA SER A 24 5.37 -10.79 -6.51
C SER A 24 5.10 -9.61 -7.44
N LEU A 25 3.92 -9.59 -8.06
CA LEU A 25 3.44 -8.39 -8.72
C LEU A 25 3.35 -7.33 -7.63
N ALA A 26 4.06 -6.21 -7.81
CA ALA A 26 3.89 -5.08 -6.93
C ALA A 26 2.41 -4.70 -6.96
N GLN A 27 1.71 -4.82 -5.83
CA GLN A 27 0.35 -4.33 -5.73
C GLN A 27 0.41 -2.82 -6.02
N THR A 28 -0.36 -2.41 -7.03
CA THR A 28 -0.53 -1.00 -7.35
C THR A 28 -1.89 -0.61 -6.80
N GLU A 29 -1.90 0.43 -6.00
CA GLU A 29 -3.11 1.00 -5.42
C GLU A 29 -3.44 2.31 -6.12
N GLY A 30 -4.72 2.59 -6.26
CA GLY A 30 -5.24 3.82 -6.85
C GLY A 30 -6.42 4.33 -6.05
N TRP A 31 -6.49 5.65 -5.88
CA TRP A 31 -7.52 6.30 -5.07
C TRP A 31 -8.31 7.30 -5.90
N LEU A 32 -9.63 7.29 -5.72
CA LEU A 32 -10.49 8.32 -6.27
C LEU A 32 -10.48 9.53 -5.32
N ARG A 33 -10.13 10.69 -5.86
CA ARG A 33 -10.14 11.94 -5.09
C ARG A 33 -11.58 12.41 -4.92
N GLY A 34 -12.07 12.40 -3.68
CA GLY A 34 -13.38 12.96 -3.33
C GLY A 34 -13.48 14.48 -3.54
N PRO A 35 -14.70 15.04 -3.60
CA PRO A 35 -14.91 16.48 -3.71
C PRO A 35 -14.21 17.25 -2.56
N GLY A 36 -13.54 18.36 -2.88
CA GLY A 36 -12.91 19.24 -1.90
C GLY A 36 -11.58 18.73 -1.28
N VAL A 37 -11.14 17.51 -1.59
CA VAL A 37 -9.87 16.96 -1.11
C VAL A 37 -8.69 17.71 -1.74
N LYS A 38 -7.85 18.32 -0.90
CA LYS A 38 -6.62 19.01 -1.32
C LYS A 38 -5.44 18.04 -1.32
N ALA A 39 -5.32 17.26 -2.39
CA ALA A 39 -4.15 16.42 -2.67
C ALA A 39 -3.35 17.01 -3.84
N GLY A 40 -2.07 17.27 -3.62
CA GLY A 40 -1.07 17.64 -4.62
C GLY A 40 -0.29 16.42 -5.13
N LYS A 41 0.62 16.64 -6.08
CA LYS A 41 1.44 15.57 -6.70
C LYS A 41 2.29 14.81 -5.68
N GLU A 42 2.78 15.52 -4.68
CA GLU A 42 3.66 15.00 -3.63
C GLU A 42 2.90 14.52 -2.38
N SER A 43 1.57 14.49 -2.43
CA SER A 43 0.74 14.00 -1.32
C SER A 43 0.81 12.49 -1.23
N THR A 44 0.76 11.95 -0.02
CA THR A 44 0.76 10.50 0.24
C THR A 44 -0.54 10.11 0.93
N VAL A 45 -1.13 8.98 0.54
CA VAL A 45 -2.23 8.36 1.27
C VAL A 45 -1.63 7.55 2.42
N VAL A 46 -2.05 7.83 3.65
CA VAL A 46 -1.56 7.15 4.85
C VAL A 46 -2.72 6.40 5.51
N PRO A 47 -2.56 5.10 5.80
CA PRO A 47 -3.57 4.36 6.54
C PRO A 47 -3.63 4.83 8.00
N THR A 48 -4.84 4.92 8.53
CA THR A 48 -5.15 5.36 9.90
C THR A 48 -6.24 4.46 10.49
N ASN A 49 -6.42 4.46 11.81
CA ASN A 49 -7.49 3.73 12.51
C ASN A 49 -7.64 2.25 12.09
N CYS A 50 -6.53 1.54 11.88
CA CYS A 50 -6.58 0.15 11.45
C CYS A 50 -7.17 -0.78 12.53
N VAL A 51 -8.12 -1.63 12.14
CA VAL A 51 -8.80 -2.59 13.01
C VAL A 51 -8.74 -3.98 12.40
N GLU A 52 -8.44 -4.97 13.22
CA GLU A 52 -8.43 -6.38 12.83
C GLU A 52 -9.76 -7.03 13.19
N SER A 53 -10.38 -7.68 12.21
CA SER A 53 -11.63 -8.43 12.37
C SER A 53 -11.35 -9.87 12.84
N SER A 54 -12.39 -10.56 13.33
CA SER A 54 -12.26 -11.94 13.83
C SER A 54 -11.83 -12.97 12.77
N ASP A 55 -11.92 -12.62 11.49
CA ASP A 55 -11.48 -13.42 10.35
C ASP A 55 -10.01 -13.14 9.94
N GLY A 56 -9.31 -12.27 10.68
CA GLY A 56 -7.93 -11.85 10.41
C GLY A 56 -7.80 -10.79 9.32
N SER A 57 -8.91 -10.24 8.80
CA SER A 57 -8.87 -9.11 7.87
C SER A 57 -8.55 -7.80 8.60
N ILE A 58 -7.75 -6.94 7.99
CA ILE A 58 -7.41 -5.61 8.51
C ILE A 58 -8.10 -4.55 7.65
N SER A 59 -8.87 -3.68 8.30
CA SER A 59 -9.51 -2.52 7.67
C SER A 59 -8.94 -1.24 8.25
N CYS A 60 -8.57 -0.28 7.40
CA CYS A 60 -8.02 1.01 7.81
C CYS A 60 -8.80 2.15 7.15
N ASP A 61 -8.94 3.27 7.85
CA ASP A 61 -9.27 4.56 7.26
C ASP A 61 -8.05 5.08 6.48
N THR A 62 -8.27 6.08 5.62
CA THR A 62 -7.17 6.72 4.88
C THR A 62 -7.20 8.23 5.03
N GLU A 63 -6.02 8.83 5.18
CA GLU A 63 -5.83 10.28 5.24
C GLU A 63 -4.82 10.73 4.18
N ILE A 64 -5.06 11.92 3.61
CA ILE A 64 -4.08 12.57 2.72
C ILE A 64 -3.07 13.36 3.54
N LYS A 65 -1.82 12.89 3.56
CA LYS A 65 -0.71 13.64 4.12
C LYS A 65 -0.06 14.48 3.03
N ASN A 66 -0.20 15.79 3.15
CA ASN A 66 0.51 16.74 2.31
C ASN A 66 1.93 16.97 2.85
N PRO A 67 2.93 17.19 1.97
CA PRO A 67 4.25 17.59 2.42
C PRO A 67 4.18 18.95 3.13
N ALA A 68 5.17 19.21 3.99
CA ALA A 68 5.29 20.52 4.62
C ALA A 68 5.39 21.60 3.53
N SER A 69 4.45 22.53 3.52
CA SER A 69 4.52 23.69 2.64
C SER A 69 5.27 24.80 3.35
N ASN A 70 6.37 25.26 2.73
CA ASN A 70 7.03 26.52 3.08
C ASN A 70 6.39 27.71 2.36
N THR A 71 5.32 27.49 1.58
CA THR A 71 4.62 28.56 0.88
C THR A 71 3.84 29.37 1.90
N GLN A 72 4.21 30.64 2.06
CA GLN A 72 3.51 31.56 2.94
C GLN A 72 2.02 31.60 2.54
N ALA A 73 1.12 31.30 3.49
CA ALA A 73 -0.30 31.55 3.30
C ALA A 73 -0.47 33.01 2.86
N ARG A 74 -1.22 33.25 1.77
CA ARG A 74 -1.30 34.57 1.10
C ARG A 74 -1.28 35.69 2.16
N PRO A 75 -0.36 36.68 2.05
CA PRO A 75 -0.33 37.77 3.01
C PRO A 75 -1.73 38.37 3.11
N TYR A 76 -2.18 38.60 4.35
CA TYR A 76 -3.47 39.21 4.62
C TYR A 76 -3.55 40.54 3.86
N TYR A 77 -4.39 40.58 2.84
CA TYR A 77 -4.65 41.79 2.07
C TYR A 77 -5.77 42.54 2.79
N ASN A 78 -5.40 43.59 3.54
CA ASN A 78 -6.36 44.56 4.06
C ASN A 78 -6.47 45.73 3.07
N PRO A 79 -7.52 45.80 2.23
CA PRO A 79 -7.71 46.90 1.30
C PRO A 79 -8.09 48.23 1.97
N PHE A 80 -8.32 48.25 3.29
CA PHE A 80 -8.76 49.43 4.04
C PHE A 80 -7.72 49.93 5.04
N ASN A 81 -6.45 49.58 4.85
CA ASN A 81 -5.37 50.11 5.67
C ASN A 81 -4.80 51.35 4.98
N ASP A 82 -5.41 52.51 5.29
CA ASP A 82 -4.83 53.84 5.07
C ASP A 82 -3.80 54.17 6.17
#